data_AF-B7FVI9-F1
#
_entry.id   AF-B7FVI9-F1
#
_cell.length_a   1.000
_cell.length_b   1.000
_cell.length_c   1.000
_cell.angle_alpha   90.00
_cell.angle_beta   90.00
_cell.angle_gamma   90.00
#
_symmetry.space_group_name_H-M   'P 1'
#
loop_
_entity.id
_entity.type
_entity.pdbx_description
1 polymer ?
#
loop_
_entity_poly.entity_id
_entity_poly.type
_entity_poly.pdbx_seq_one_letter_code
_entity_poly.pdbx_strand_id
1 'polypeptide(L)'
;MKSFIQYFQRGRNDASPNRCLTIGVLQVLLWVLAAPPEVLSFPVTPCVPNTHSQHNPTRPGVRLHQSSLVPEENPYADASVASLSGVRYSDVLSGLDRLFPPTDLDSRNALSRTDGYWPYIQNGKDPPLQLTYGEFDFYFFASLLDKAHSLFYQDSDRPVPSDWSGMTFVDVGSGTGRLVLAAAALHPSFRECRGVELLPGIHEKALATLADCPVDDEGRAQLRTMSREESGPLHTIPMAPVSFACGSFESPYVYIGDADIVFVFSSCMGHGLLDGLAQSIGRSCKPGTLVITTDYMLPLEADIAAVEDDDRVPSGRYRLELVETVEGWCWLTGGASTAYIHRVKESLWREDQGPLAERELSLEDRAFRVARAMEKGELGDPQAFARGIHNNMVFHGIPERFYPRLDT
;
A
#
# COMPACT_ATOMS: atom_id res chain seq x y z
N MET A 1 21.90 -25.16 18.50
CA MET A 1 21.97 -24.23 17.35
C MET A 1 23.39 -23.87 16.93
N LYS A 2 24.26 -23.36 17.82
CA LYS A 2 25.67 -23.01 17.48
C LYS A 2 26.42 -24.12 16.72
N SER A 3 26.24 -25.39 17.08
CA SER A 3 26.85 -26.54 16.40
C SER A 3 26.29 -26.81 14.99
N PHE A 4 25.02 -26.50 14.75
CA PHE A 4 24.36 -26.63 13.43
C PHE A 4 24.85 -25.53 12.46
N ILE A 5 25.01 -24.31 12.96
CA ILE A 5 25.49 -23.16 12.18
C ILE A 5 27.00 -23.28 11.90
N GLN A 6 27.81 -23.72 12.87
CA GLN A 6 29.22 -24.05 12.64
C GLN A 6 29.41 -25.16 11.60
N TYR A 7 28.47 -26.11 11.50
CA TYR A 7 28.48 -27.14 10.46
C TYR A 7 28.20 -26.55 9.07
N PHE A 8 27.24 -25.63 8.95
CA PHE A 8 26.93 -24.91 7.71
C PHE A 8 28.10 -24.03 7.23
N GLN A 9 28.71 -23.27 8.14
CA GLN A 9 29.87 -22.41 7.84
C GLN A 9 31.11 -23.22 7.41
N ARG A 10 31.32 -24.41 7.98
CA ARG A 10 32.39 -25.32 7.57
C ARG A 10 32.14 -25.95 6.20
N GLY A 11 30.89 -26.23 5.85
CA GLY A 11 30.52 -26.80 4.54
C GLY A 11 30.80 -25.89 3.33
N ARG A 12 30.81 -24.56 3.50
CA ARG A 12 31.15 -23.60 2.43
C ARG A 12 32.62 -23.68 1.98
N ASN A 13 33.52 -24.13 2.86
CA ASN A 13 34.97 -24.05 2.65
C ASN A 13 35.64 -25.42 2.39
N ASP A 14 34.88 -26.53 2.39
CA ASP A 14 35.45 -27.88 2.38
C ASP A 14 34.99 -28.68 1.14
N ALA A 15 35.96 -29.19 0.36
CA ALA A 15 35.73 -29.91 -0.91
C ALA A 15 35.68 -31.44 -0.73
N SER A 16 35.21 -31.90 0.43
CA SER A 16 35.31 -33.31 0.85
C SER A 16 34.01 -34.13 0.63
N PRO A 17 34.06 -35.48 0.71
CA PRO A 17 32.94 -36.38 0.39
C PRO A 17 31.70 -36.26 1.29
N ASN A 18 31.75 -35.47 2.36
CA ASN A 18 30.62 -35.22 3.25
C ASN A 18 29.51 -34.34 2.65
N ARG A 19 29.70 -33.82 1.42
CA ARG A 19 28.68 -33.05 0.68
C ARG A 19 27.32 -33.75 0.58
N CYS A 20 27.25 -35.08 0.47
CA CYS A 20 25.96 -35.78 0.35
C CYS A 20 25.05 -35.66 1.59
N LEU A 21 25.61 -35.59 2.80
CA LEU A 21 24.83 -35.40 4.02
C LEU A 21 24.45 -33.93 4.25
N THR A 22 25.32 -33.00 3.86
CA THR A 22 25.04 -31.56 3.88
C THR A 22 23.91 -31.22 2.89
N ILE A 23 23.90 -31.85 1.71
CA ILE A 23 22.82 -31.75 0.72
C ILE A 23 21.49 -32.27 1.27
N GLY A 24 21.48 -33.37 2.04
CA GLY A 24 20.25 -33.92 2.63
C GLY A 24 19.62 -33.02 3.71
N VAL A 25 20.44 -32.44 4.60
CA VAL A 25 19.94 -31.47 5.61
C VAL A 25 19.52 -30.15 4.95
N LEU A 26 20.26 -29.70 3.93
CA LEU A 26 19.82 -28.58 3.09
C LEU A 26 18.50 -28.90 2.39
N GLN A 27 18.31 -30.11 1.85
CA GLN A 27 17.11 -30.53 1.12
C GLN A 27 15.85 -30.57 1.98
N VAL A 28 16.01 -30.89 3.27
CA VAL A 28 14.89 -30.80 4.22
C VAL A 28 14.62 -29.35 4.62
N LEU A 29 15.66 -28.52 4.85
CA LEU A 29 15.46 -27.07 5.04
C LEU A 29 14.83 -26.41 3.78
N LEU A 30 15.24 -26.87 2.60
CA LEU A 30 14.72 -26.53 1.26
C LEU A 30 13.22 -26.74 1.17
N TRP A 31 12.76 -27.90 1.63
CA TRP A 31 11.35 -28.26 1.55
C TRP A 31 10.51 -27.51 2.59
N VAL A 32 11.03 -27.33 3.80
CA VAL A 32 10.34 -26.56 4.86
C VAL A 32 10.20 -25.08 4.51
N LEU A 33 11.19 -24.50 3.82
CA LEU A 33 11.17 -23.09 3.40
C LEU A 33 10.50 -22.86 2.03
N ALA A 34 10.24 -23.93 1.26
CA ALA A 34 9.55 -23.86 -0.04
C ALA A 34 8.07 -24.26 0.02
N ALA A 35 7.58 -24.80 1.14
CA ALA A 35 6.16 -25.07 1.32
C ALA A 35 5.37 -23.74 1.39
N PRO A 36 4.27 -23.59 0.62
CA PRO A 36 3.42 -22.41 0.73
C PRO A 36 2.85 -22.32 2.17
N PRO A 37 2.63 -21.10 2.69
CA PRO A 37 2.21 -20.89 4.09
C PRO A 37 0.89 -21.56 4.49
N GLU A 38 0.14 -22.12 3.52
CA GLU A 38 -1.16 -22.76 3.70
C GLU A 38 -1.10 -24.18 4.30
N VAL A 39 0.07 -24.82 4.43
CA VAL A 39 0.18 -26.23 4.88
C VAL A 39 0.25 -26.40 6.41
N LEU A 40 0.07 -25.34 7.20
CA LEU A 40 0.14 -25.40 8.68
C LEU A 40 -1.17 -25.06 9.42
N SER A 41 -2.31 -24.96 8.73
CA SER A 41 -3.61 -24.70 9.37
C SER A 41 -4.41 -26.00 9.60
N PHE A 42 -4.66 -26.33 10.87
CA PHE A 42 -5.64 -27.36 11.27
C PHE A 42 -7.07 -26.77 11.23
N PRO A 43 -8.11 -27.56 10.90
CA PRO A 43 -9.47 -27.07 10.88
C PRO A 43 -9.95 -26.78 12.31
N VAL A 44 -10.23 -25.52 12.62
CA VAL A 44 -10.94 -25.11 13.83
C VAL A 44 -12.37 -24.79 13.44
N THR A 45 -13.31 -25.57 13.96
CA THR A 45 -14.75 -25.32 13.84
C THR A 45 -15.11 -23.94 14.41
N PRO A 46 -15.87 -23.09 13.71
CA PRO A 46 -16.19 -21.76 14.21
C PRO A 46 -17.18 -21.84 15.39
N CYS A 47 -16.78 -21.29 16.53
CA CYS A 47 -17.70 -20.95 17.61
C CYS A 47 -18.43 -19.65 17.26
N VAL A 48 -19.75 -19.71 17.23
CA VAL A 48 -20.65 -18.57 17.03
C VAL A 48 -20.54 -17.62 18.23
N PRO A 49 -20.19 -16.34 18.07
CA PRO A 49 -20.23 -15.38 19.16
C PRO A 49 -21.66 -14.94 19.44
N ASN A 50 -22.07 -15.05 20.70
CA ASN A 50 -23.31 -14.50 21.22
C ASN A 50 -23.16 -12.96 21.36
N THR A 51 -23.84 -12.20 20.50
CA THR A 51 -23.90 -10.73 20.62
C THR A 51 -25.10 -10.33 21.47
N HIS A 52 -24.88 -10.08 22.75
CA HIS A 52 -25.77 -9.26 23.56
C HIS A 52 -25.18 -7.83 23.65
N SER A 53 -25.57 -6.99 22.69
CA SER A 53 -25.47 -5.53 22.84
C SER A 53 -26.80 -5.01 23.36
N GLN A 54 -26.77 -4.28 24.47
CA GLN A 54 -27.94 -3.65 25.07
C GLN A 54 -28.40 -2.48 24.20
N HIS A 55 -29.58 -2.63 23.58
CA HIS A 55 -30.26 -1.56 22.88
C HIS A 55 -30.77 -0.49 23.85
N ASN A 56 -30.34 0.76 23.66
CA ASN A 56 -31.06 1.94 24.11
C ASN A 56 -32.17 2.27 23.07
N PRO A 57 -33.43 2.52 23.49
CA PRO A 57 -34.51 2.82 22.55
C PRO A 57 -34.38 4.27 22.06
N THR A 58 -33.96 4.45 20.80
CA THR A 58 -33.99 5.74 20.10
C THR A 58 -35.39 6.09 19.62
N ARG A 59 -35.70 7.39 19.69
CA ARG A 59 -36.92 8.04 19.21
C ARG A 59 -37.22 7.71 17.73
N PRO A 60 -38.49 7.57 17.35
CA PRO A 60 -38.87 7.37 15.96
C PRO A 60 -38.85 8.71 15.19
N GLY A 61 -38.18 8.72 14.04
CA GLY A 61 -38.45 9.67 12.96
C GLY A 61 -37.36 10.69 12.69
N VAL A 62 -36.32 10.30 11.93
CA VAL A 62 -36.03 10.74 10.55
C VAL A 62 -35.11 9.66 9.97
N ARG A 63 -35.58 8.88 8.98
CA ARG A 63 -34.65 8.10 8.14
C ARG A 63 -34.07 9.07 7.13
N LEU A 64 -32.95 9.69 7.47
CA LEU A 64 -32.11 10.35 6.47
C LEU A 64 -31.62 9.26 5.53
N HIS A 65 -31.97 9.35 4.26
CA HIS A 65 -31.35 8.52 3.24
C HIS A 65 -29.85 8.87 3.26
N GLN A 66 -29.01 7.98 3.79
CA GLN A 66 -27.54 8.08 3.67
C GLN A 66 -27.18 7.78 2.21
N SER A 67 -27.43 8.73 1.32
CA SER A 67 -27.22 8.58 -0.12
C SER A 67 -25.84 9.04 -0.61
N SER A 68 -25.00 9.61 0.26
CA SER A 68 -23.68 10.14 -0.10
C SER A 68 -22.63 9.85 0.98
N LEU A 69 -21.39 9.57 0.56
CA LEU A 69 -20.22 9.46 1.44
C LEU A 69 -19.74 10.83 1.91
N VAL A 70 -19.95 11.86 1.08
CA VAL A 70 -19.68 13.24 1.46
C VAL A 70 -20.90 13.74 2.25
N PRO A 71 -20.74 14.13 3.53
CA PRO A 71 -21.83 14.71 4.28
C PRO A 71 -22.38 15.94 3.53
N GLU A 72 -23.70 16.14 3.56
CA GLU A 72 -24.33 17.38 3.06
C GLU A 72 -23.72 18.64 3.70
N GLU A 73 -23.09 18.46 4.85
CA GLU A 73 -22.43 19.48 5.66
C GLU A 73 -21.02 19.85 5.19
N ASN A 74 -20.43 19.23 4.15
CA ASN A 74 -19.10 19.66 3.68
C ASN A 74 -19.19 21.10 3.14
N PRO A 75 -18.63 22.10 3.86
CA PRO A 75 -18.84 23.50 3.53
C PRO A 75 -18.07 23.92 2.27
N TYR A 76 -17.20 23.06 1.76
CA TYR A 76 -16.38 23.28 0.57
C TYR A 76 -16.89 22.51 -0.66
N ALA A 77 -17.98 21.75 -0.53
CA ALA A 77 -18.60 21.08 -1.65
C ALA A 77 -19.29 22.10 -2.57
N ASP A 78 -18.61 22.46 -3.66
CA ASP A 78 -19.16 23.32 -4.70
C ASP A 78 -19.25 22.54 -6.02
N ALA A 79 -20.49 22.23 -6.42
CA ALA A 79 -20.78 21.48 -7.64
C ALA A 79 -20.46 22.25 -8.93
N SER A 80 -20.15 23.54 -8.85
CA SER A 80 -19.73 24.35 -9.99
C SER A 80 -18.23 24.30 -10.26
N VAL A 81 -17.43 23.84 -9.29
CA VAL A 81 -15.98 23.75 -9.42
C VAL A 81 -15.60 22.65 -10.39
N ALA A 82 -14.62 22.97 -11.24
CA ALA A 82 -14.01 22.04 -12.17
C ALA A 82 -12.51 21.95 -11.93
N SER A 83 -11.98 20.77 -12.22
CA SER A 83 -10.55 20.52 -12.29
C SER A 83 -9.87 21.41 -13.33
N LEU A 84 -8.54 21.47 -13.29
CA LEU A 84 -7.74 22.11 -14.33
C LEU A 84 -8.04 21.59 -15.75
N SER A 85 -8.49 20.35 -15.89
CA SER A 85 -8.88 19.76 -17.19
C SER A 85 -10.29 20.15 -17.64
N GLY A 86 -11.02 20.96 -16.85
CA GLY A 86 -12.41 21.35 -17.10
C GLY A 86 -13.45 20.30 -16.71
N VAL A 87 -13.06 19.18 -16.09
CA VAL A 87 -13.98 18.15 -15.58
C VAL A 87 -14.52 18.60 -14.23
N ARG A 88 -15.85 18.65 -14.07
CA ARG A 88 -16.49 19.07 -12.81
C ARG A 88 -16.30 18.03 -11.71
N TYR A 89 -16.03 18.53 -10.50
CA TYR A 89 -15.87 17.68 -9.33
C TYR A 89 -17.15 16.89 -9.03
N SER A 90 -18.33 17.53 -9.15
CA SER A 90 -19.63 16.87 -8.93
C SER A 90 -19.86 15.69 -9.86
N ASP A 91 -19.43 15.79 -11.11
CA ASP A 91 -19.69 14.78 -12.13
C ASP A 91 -18.82 13.54 -11.85
N VAL A 92 -17.57 13.75 -11.42
CA VAL A 92 -16.69 12.67 -10.95
C VAL A 92 -17.21 12.05 -9.65
N LEU A 93 -17.58 12.84 -8.65
CA LEU A 93 -18.11 12.32 -7.39
C LEU A 93 -19.35 11.45 -7.61
N SER A 94 -20.29 11.92 -8.45
CA SER A 94 -21.49 11.14 -8.80
C SER A 94 -21.13 9.79 -9.45
N GLY A 95 -20.09 9.75 -10.28
CA GLY A 95 -19.61 8.51 -10.85
C GLY A 95 -18.93 7.60 -9.82
N LEU A 96 -18.13 8.18 -8.92
CA LEU A 96 -17.49 7.44 -7.83
C LEU A 96 -18.52 6.84 -6.88
N ASP A 97 -19.57 7.57 -6.49
CA ASP A 97 -20.61 7.05 -5.59
C ASP A 97 -21.37 5.85 -6.19
N ARG A 98 -21.36 5.70 -7.52
CA ARG A 98 -21.91 4.51 -8.19
C ARG A 98 -20.97 3.31 -8.13
N LEU A 99 -19.66 3.54 -8.26
CA LEU A 99 -18.63 2.51 -8.15
C LEU A 99 -18.34 2.11 -6.70
N PHE A 100 -18.46 3.07 -5.79
CA PHE A 100 -18.20 2.98 -4.37
C PHE A 100 -19.43 3.45 -3.58
N PRO A 101 -20.56 2.71 -3.61
CA PRO A 101 -21.74 3.10 -2.86
C PRO A 101 -21.40 3.39 -1.39
N PRO A 102 -21.96 4.45 -0.79
CA PRO A 102 -21.76 4.76 0.62
C PRO A 102 -22.17 3.60 1.54
N THR A 103 -23.21 2.88 1.15
CA THR A 103 -23.71 1.69 1.85
C THR A 103 -22.70 0.55 1.95
N ASP A 104 -21.70 0.55 1.07
CA ASP A 104 -20.72 -0.53 0.97
C ASP A 104 -19.43 -0.22 1.76
N LEU A 105 -19.34 0.96 2.40
CA LEU A 105 -18.18 1.37 3.18
C LEU A 105 -17.83 0.36 4.27
N ASP A 106 -18.84 -0.14 5.00
CA ASP A 106 -18.63 -1.15 6.04
C ASP A 106 -18.06 -2.47 5.48
N SER A 107 -18.49 -2.85 4.26
CA SER A 107 -17.95 -4.03 3.59
C SER A 107 -16.48 -3.83 3.19
N ARG A 108 -16.10 -2.63 2.75
CA ARG A 108 -14.71 -2.30 2.41
C ARG A 108 -13.83 -2.26 3.66
N ASN A 109 -14.34 -1.67 4.75
CA ASN A 109 -13.70 -1.72 6.07
C ASN A 109 -13.50 -3.15 6.58
N ALA A 110 -14.50 -4.01 6.40
CA ALA A 110 -14.42 -5.41 6.80
C ALA A 110 -13.34 -6.17 6.03
N LEU A 111 -13.21 -5.93 4.72
CA LEU A 111 -12.18 -6.54 3.88
C LEU A 111 -10.76 -6.21 4.40
N SER A 112 -10.52 -4.95 4.77
CA SER A 112 -9.25 -4.51 5.35
C SER A 112 -8.93 -5.20 6.68
N ARG A 113 -9.96 -5.46 7.50
CA ARG A 113 -9.81 -6.17 8.77
C ARG A 113 -9.52 -7.65 8.55
N THR A 114 -10.15 -8.28 7.57
CA THR A 114 -9.89 -9.68 7.23
C THR A 114 -8.45 -9.88 6.79
N ASP A 115 -7.94 -9.03 5.90
CA ASP A 115 -6.58 -9.18 5.36
C ASP A 115 -5.52 -8.68 6.33
N GLY A 116 -5.75 -7.51 6.94
CA GLY A 116 -4.77 -6.82 7.76
C GLY A 116 -4.81 -7.25 9.22
N TYR A 117 -5.98 -7.29 9.85
CA TYR A 117 -6.09 -7.42 11.32
C TYR A 117 -6.16 -8.87 11.78
N TRP A 118 -6.86 -9.74 11.05
CA TRP A 118 -7.08 -11.12 11.44
C TRP A 118 -5.79 -11.88 11.77
N PRO A 119 -4.67 -11.69 11.02
CA PRO A 119 -3.38 -12.28 11.36
C PRO A 119 -2.86 -11.91 12.77
N TYR A 120 -3.22 -10.76 13.31
CA TYR A 120 -2.82 -10.31 14.65
C TYR A 120 -3.79 -10.81 15.71
N ILE A 121 -5.08 -10.65 15.47
CA ILE A 121 -6.15 -11.02 16.41
C ILE A 121 -6.10 -12.52 16.72
N GLN A 122 -5.92 -13.38 15.71
CA GLN A 122 -5.81 -14.83 15.92
C GLN A 122 -4.62 -15.24 16.79
N ASN A 123 -3.61 -14.37 16.90
CA ASN A 123 -2.41 -14.55 17.71
C ASN A 123 -2.48 -13.78 19.05
N GLY A 124 -3.64 -13.22 19.41
CA GLY A 124 -3.83 -12.44 20.63
C GLY A 124 -3.04 -11.13 20.67
N LYS A 125 -2.74 -10.55 19.50
CA LYS A 125 -2.02 -9.28 19.37
C LYS A 125 -2.96 -8.18 18.87
N ASP A 126 -2.68 -6.94 19.29
CA ASP A 126 -3.36 -5.77 18.75
C ASP A 126 -2.92 -5.53 17.29
N PRO A 127 -3.87 -5.33 16.36
CA PRO A 127 -3.53 -5.05 14.98
C PRO A 127 -2.91 -3.64 14.85
N PRO A 128 -1.92 -3.45 13.95
CA PRO A 128 -1.37 -2.13 13.70
C PRO A 128 -2.41 -1.16 13.10
N LEU A 129 -2.45 0.07 13.61
CA LEU A 129 -3.41 1.10 13.15
C LEU A 129 -3.24 1.47 11.67
N GLN A 130 -2.03 1.36 11.12
CA GLN A 130 -1.77 1.65 9.71
C GLN A 130 -2.46 0.68 8.73
N LEU A 131 -3.00 -0.44 9.21
CA LEU A 131 -3.79 -1.38 8.39
C LEU A 131 -5.30 -1.01 8.39
N THR A 132 -5.65 0.15 8.94
CA THR A 132 -7.01 0.66 8.94
C THR A 132 -7.33 1.28 7.60
N TYR A 133 -8.32 0.74 6.91
CA TYR A 133 -8.88 1.38 5.73
C TYR A 133 -9.67 2.63 6.10
N GLY A 134 -9.50 3.68 5.29
CA GLY A 134 -10.25 4.93 5.40
C GLY A 134 -10.42 5.56 4.02
N GLU A 135 -11.50 6.30 3.82
CA GLU A 135 -11.76 7.05 2.59
C GLU A 135 -11.57 8.53 2.82
N PHE A 136 -10.61 9.12 2.12
CA PHE A 136 -10.36 10.54 2.17
C PHE A 136 -11.46 11.35 1.46
N ASP A 137 -11.65 12.60 1.89
CA ASP A 137 -12.63 13.50 1.29
C ASP A 137 -12.24 13.85 -0.15
N PHE A 138 -13.20 13.65 -1.06
CA PHE A 138 -12.96 13.80 -2.49
C PHE A 138 -12.78 15.26 -2.91
N TYR A 139 -13.55 16.20 -2.35
CA TYR A 139 -13.44 17.61 -2.72
C TYR A 139 -12.10 18.16 -2.27
N PHE A 140 -11.68 17.82 -1.05
CA PHE A 140 -10.38 18.22 -0.56
C PHE A 140 -9.27 17.61 -1.43
N PHE A 141 -9.32 16.31 -1.72
CA PHE A 141 -8.39 15.65 -2.64
C PHE A 141 -8.29 16.35 -4.00
N ALA A 142 -9.41 16.61 -4.65
CA ALA A 142 -9.43 17.23 -5.97
C ALA A 142 -8.79 18.62 -5.95
N SER A 143 -9.11 19.44 -4.94
CA SER A 143 -8.50 20.75 -4.77
C SER A 143 -6.99 20.69 -4.50
N LEU A 144 -6.52 19.65 -3.79
CA LEU A 144 -5.09 19.43 -3.54
C LEU A 144 -4.34 19.07 -4.81
N LEU A 145 -4.92 18.26 -5.71
CA LEU A 145 -4.33 17.95 -7.00
C LEU A 145 -4.18 19.20 -7.87
N ASP A 146 -5.21 20.03 -7.95
CA ASP A 146 -5.15 21.28 -8.74
C ASP A 146 -4.18 22.29 -8.13
N LYS A 147 -4.15 22.40 -6.79
CA LYS A 147 -3.17 23.25 -6.08
C LYS A 147 -1.74 22.77 -6.34
N ALA A 148 -1.49 21.45 -6.25
CA ALA A 148 -0.17 20.87 -6.48
C ALA A 148 0.33 21.14 -7.89
N HIS A 149 -0.54 21.21 -8.90
CA HIS A 149 -0.16 21.58 -10.26
C HIS A 149 0.50 22.96 -10.30
N SER A 150 -0.15 23.97 -9.70
CA SER A 150 0.40 25.32 -9.64
C SER A 150 1.77 25.38 -8.95
N LEU A 151 1.94 24.60 -7.88
CA LEU A 151 3.20 24.50 -7.15
C LEU A 151 4.27 23.79 -7.98
N PHE A 152 3.90 22.76 -8.76
CA PHE A 152 4.85 22.00 -9.57
C PHE A 152 5.67 22.91 -10.49
N TYR A 153 5.01 23.91 -11.09
CA TYR A 153 5.62 24.85 -12.02
C TYR A 153 6.07 26.18 -11.41
N GLN A 154 5.88 26.42 -10.12
CA GLN A 154 6.16 27.71 -9.47
C GLN A 154 7.59 28.23 -9.68
N ASP A 155 8.57 27.32 -9.72
CA ASP A 155 10.00 27.62 -9.89
C ASP A 155 10.51 27.38 -11.32
N SER A 156 9.60 27.19 -12.29
CA SER A 156 9.97 26.89 -13.68
C SER A 156 9.84 28.12 -14.57
N ASP A 157 10.86 28.38 -15.39
CA ASP A 157 10.76 29.33 -16.50
C ASP A 157 9.87 28.81 -17.65
N ARG A 158 9.40 27.56 -17.56
CA ARG A 158 8.55 26.94 -18.57
C ARG A 158 7.12 27.47 -18.46
N PRO A 159 6.40 27.62 -19.59
CA PRO A 159 4.98 27.89 -19.56
C PRO A 159 4.26 26.82 -18.75
N VAL A 160 3.39 27.26 -17.83
CA VAL A 160 2.53 26.38 -17.04
C VAL A 160 1.48 25.77 -17.99
N PRO A 161 1.46 24.44 -18.20
CA PRO A 161 0.40 23.79 -18.98
C PRO A 161 -0.96 24.01 -18.34
N SER A 162 -2.05 23.88 -19.10
CA SER A 162 -3.39 24.04 -18.54
C SER A 162 -3.84 22.87 -17.66
N ASP A 163 -3.15 21.74 -17.71
CA ASP A 163 -3.52 20.49 -17.03
C ASP A 163 -2.28 19.63 -16.69
N TRP A 164 -2.51 18.40 -16.25
CA TRP A 164 -1.48 17.42 -15.93
C TRP A 164 -1.01 16.57 -17.13
N SER A 165 -1.13 17.08 -18.37
CA SER A 165 -0.86 16.27 -19.56
C SER A 165 0.53 15.62 -19.56
N GLY A 166 0.56 14.30 -19.74
CA GLY A 166 1.79 13.51 -19.82
C GLY A 166 2.47 13.19 -18.48
N MET A 167 1.89 13.63 -17.35
CA MET A 167 2.42 13.37 -16.01
C MET A 167 1.90 12.04 -15.44
N THR A 168 2.57 11.50 -14.42
CA THR A 168 2.10 10.31 -13.69
C THR A 168 1.69 10.65 -12.27
N PHE A 169 0.49 10.21 -11.90
CA PHE A 169 -0.03 10.27 -10.54
C PHE A 169 0.08 8.90 -9.86
N VAL A 170 0.51 8.89 -8.59
CA VAL A 170 0.56 7.67 -7.77
C VAL A 170 -0.13 7.89 -6.44
N ASP A 171 -1.02 6.97 -6.05
CA ASP A 171 -1.63 6.90 -4.72
C ASP A 171 -1.00 5.74 -3.92
N VAL A 172 -0.36 6.05 -2.79
CA VAL A 172 0.31 5.06 -1.92
C VAL A 172 -0.59 4.74 -0.73
N GLY A 173 -0.91 3.46 -0.56
CA GLY A 173 -2.01 3.03 0.29
C GLY A 173 -3.35 3.32 -0.39
N SER A 174 -3.45 2.97 -1.68
CA SER A 174 -4.57 3.36 -2.54
C SER A 174 -5.92 2.75 -2.15
N GLY A 175 -5.91 1.78 -1.24
CA GLY A 175 -7.11 1.10 -0.81
C GLY A 175 -7.82 0.43 -1.97
N THR A 176 -9.13 0.63 -2.08
CA THR A 176 -9.94 0.10 -3.19
C THR A 176 -9.80 0.88 -4.49
N GLY A 177 -8.85 1.82 -4.57
CA GLY A 177 -8.53 2.59 -5.77
C GLY A 177 -9.42 3.81 -6.01
N ARG A 178 -10.31 4.17 -5.07
CA ARG A 178 -11.27 5.27 -5.22
C ARG A 178 -10.60 6.59 -5.67
N LEU A 179 -9.49 7.00 -5.04
CA LEU A 179 -8.81 8.25 -5.39
C LEU A 179 -7.95 8.13 -6.67
N VAL A 180 -7.46 6.94 -6.99
CA VAL A 180 -6.79 6.67 -8.28
C VAL A 180 -7.77 6.86 -9.44
N LEU A 181 -8.97 6.28 -9.33
CA LEU A 181 -10.03 6.46 -10.32
C LEU A 181 -10.52 7.92 -10.35
N ALA A 182 -10.59 8.58 -9.20
CA ALA A 182 -10.90 10.01 -9.12
C ALA A 182 -9.89 10.87 -9.89
N ALA A 183 -8.60 10.70 -9.65
CA ALA A 183 -7.53 11.43 -10.32
C ALA A 183 -7.56 11.20 -11.84
N ALA A 184 -7.75 9.95 -12.26
CA ALA A 184 -7.83 9.58 -13.67
C ALA A 184 -9.03 10.23 -14.38
N ALA A 185 -10.18 10.37 -13.70
CA ALA A 185 -11.37 11.01 -14.25
C ALA A 185 -11.29 12.55 -14.22
N LEU A 186 -10.70 13.13 -13.17
CA LEU A 186 -10.48 14.59 -13.08
C LEU A 186 -9.47 15.07 -14.13
N HIS A 187 -8.47 14.24 -14.43
CA HIS A 187 -7.37 14.58 -15.32
C HIS A 187 -7.11 13.48 -16.35
N PRO A 188 -7.99 13.35 -17.37
CA PRO A 188 -7.88 12.30 -18.38
C PRO A 188 -6.61 12.38 -19.24
N SER A 189 -5.89 13.49 -19.18
CA SER A 189 -4.64 13.71 -19.90
C SER A 189 -3.39 13.25 -19.13
N PHE A 190 -3.52 12.78 -17.88
CA PHE A 190 -2.42 12.07 -17.22
C PHE A 190 -1.92 10.92 -18.10
N ARG A 191 -0.60 10.70 -18.09
CA ARG A 191 0.00 9.53 -18.73
C ARG A 191 -0.50 8.24 -18.08
N GLU A 192 -0.58 8.23 -16.76
CA GLU A 192 -1.08 7.10 -15.96
C GLU A 192 -1.43 7.57 -14.55
N CYS A 193 -2.46 6.95 -13.97
CA CYS A 193 -2.77 7.00 -12.54
C CYS A 193 -2.55 5.60 -11.93
N ARG A 194 -1.64 5.47 -10.97
CA ARG A 194 -1.25 4.19 -10.36
C ARG A 194 -1.66 4.14 -8.89
N GLY A 195 -2.22 3.02 -8.45
CA GLY A 195 -2.42 2.72 -7.02
C GLY A 195 -1.44 1.67 -6.52
N VAL A 196 -0.87 1.89 -5.34
CA VAL A 196 -0.06 0.90 -4.61
C VAL A 196 -0.79 0.53 -3.33
N GLU A 197 -1.12 -0.75 -3.15
CA GLU A 197 -1.85 -1.27 -1.99
C GLU A 197 -1.15 -2.48 -1.40
N LEU A 198 -0.99 -2.49 -0.07
CA LEU A 198 -0.32 -3.56 0.66
C LEU A 198 -1.20 -4.81 0.80
N LEU A 199 -2.49 -4.62 1.10
CA LEU A 199 -3.43 -5.68 1.46
C LEU A 199 -3.99 -6.35 0.19
N PRO A 200 -3.74 -7.66 -0.03
CA PRO A 200 -4.11 -8.33 -1.27
C PRO A 200 -5.60 -8.29 -1.63
N GLY A 201 -6.51 -8.55 -0.68
CA GLY A 201 -7.94 -8.53 -0.98
C GLY A 201 -8.48 -7.13 -1.25
N ILE A 202 -7.95 -6.10 -0.58
CA ILE A 202 -8.25 -4.70 -0.91
C ILE A 202 -7.74 -4.34 -2.32
N HIS A 203 -6.53 -4.77 -2.67
CA HIS A 203 -5.98 -4.63 -4.02
C HIS A 203 -6.84 -5.35 -5.08
N GLU A 204 -7.26 -6.59 -4.82
CA GLU A 204 -8.16 -7.34 -5.69
C GLU A 204 -9.49 -6.62 -5.89
N LYS A 205 -10.03 -5.99 -4.83
CA LYS A 205 -11.23 -5.16 -4.93
C LYS A 205 -11.02 -3.93 -5.81
N ALA A 206 -9.83 -3.31 -5.78
CA ALA A 206 -9.48 -2.22 -6.68
C ALA A 206 -9.46 -2.67 -8.15
N LEU A 207 -8.84 -3.82 -8.44
CA LEU A 207 -8.83 -4.42 -9.78
C LEU A 207 -10.25 -4.74 -10.28
N ALA A 208 -11.08 -5.35 -9.43
CA ALA A 208 -12.46 -5.66 -9.77
C ALA A 208 -13.27 -4.39 -10.06
N THR A 209 -13.08 -3.33 -9.27
CA THR A 209 -13.79 -2.06 -9.47
C THR A 209 -13.38 -1.37 -10.77
N LEU A 210 -12.08 -1.42 -11.14
CA LEU A 210 -11.62 -0.93 -12.44
C LEU A 210 -12.22 -1.75 -13.60
N ALA A 211 -12.33 -3.07 -13.44
CA ALA A 211 -12.92 -3.94 -14.46
C ALA A 211 -14.42 -3.68 -14.69
N ASP A 212 -15.12 -3.14 -13.67
CA ASP A 212 -16.53 -2.76 -13.77
C ASP A 212 -16.74 -1.42 -14.50
N CYS A 213 -15.69 -0.63 -14.73
CA CYS A 213 -15.77 0.59 -15.54
C CYS A 213 -16.02 0.22 -17.02
N PRO A 214 -16.97 0.88 -17.72
CA PRO A 214 -17.07 0.75 -19.17
C PRO A 214 -15.78 1.17 -19.86
N VAL A 215 -15.53 0.60 -21.03
CA VAL A 215 -14.42 0.99 -21.91
C VAL A 215 -14.93 1.64 -23.19
N ASP A 216 -14.17 2.59 -23.73
CA ASP A 216 -14.41 3.17 -25.06
C ASP A 216 -13.94 2.24 -26.20
N ASP A 217 -14.11 2.69 -27.45
CA ASP A 217 -13.68 1.93 -28.64
C ASP A 217 -12.16 1.71 -28.70
N GLU A 218 -11.37 2.47 -27.92
CA GLU A 218 -9.91 2.35 -27.79
C GLU A 218 -9.52 1.49 -26.57
N GLY A 219 -10.50 0.95 -25.84
CA GLY A 219 -10.28 0.14 -24.64
C GLY A 219 -9.95 0.94 -23.38
N ARG A 220 -10.12 2.27 -23.38
CA ARG A 220 -9.89 3.10 -22.20
C ARG A 220 -11.08 3.11 -21.28
N ALA A 221 -10.82 2.93 -19.98
CA ALA A 221 -11.85 3.01 -18.96
C ALA A 221 -12.54 4.38 -18.96
N GLN A 222 -13.83 4.38 -18.64
CA GLN A 222 -14.63 5.58 -18.47
C GLN A 222 -15.44 5.51 -17.17
N LEU A 223 -15.66 6.65 -16.56
CA LEU A 223 -16.50 6.77 -15.36
C LEU A 223 -17.93 7.11 -15.77
N ARG A 224 -18.91 6.26 -15.40
CA ARG A 224 -20.34 6.53 -15.65
C ARG A 224 -20.89 7.48 -14.62
N THR A 225 -21.52 8.56 -15.06
CA THR A 225 -22.08 9.57 -14.17
C THR A 225 -23.47 10.02 -14.63
N MET A 226 -24.26 10.54 -13.70
CA MET A 226 -25.61 11.04 -13.97
C MET A 226 -25.53 12.36 -14.72
N SER A 227 -26.37 12.55 -15.74
CA SER A 227 -26.52 13.89 -16.32
C SER A 227 -27.13 14.86 -15.31
N ARG A 228 -26.95 16.17 -15.53
CA ARG A 228 -27.56 17.24 -14.72
C ARG A 228 -29.09 17.13 -14.59
N GLU A 229 -29.74 16.51 -15.57
CA GLU A 229 -31.16 16.20 -15.50
C GLU A 229 -31.29 14.84 -14.80
N GLU A 230 -31.97 14.78 -13.66
CA GLU A 230 -32.14 13.55 -12.85
C GLU A 230 -32.73 12.37 -13.65
N SER A 231 -33.37 12.65 -14.79
CA SER A 231 -33.94 11.67 -15.73
C SER A 231 -33.19 11.55 -17.06
N GLY A 232 -32.08 12.28 -17.23
CA GLY A 232 -31.31 12.27 -18.47
C GLY A 232 -30.43 11.03 -18.61
N PRO A 233 -29.92 10.77 -19.83
CA PRO A 233 -29.10 9.60 -20.10
C PRO A 233 -27.81 9.64 -19.27
N LEU A 234 -27.30 8.46 -18.91
CA LEU A 234 -25.95 8.35 -18.36
C LEU A 234 -24.96 8.90 -19.37
N HIS A 235 -24.05 9.75 -18.90
CA HIS A 235 -22.89 10.17 -19.67
C HIS A 235 -21.63 9.57 -19.05
N THR A 236 -20.57 9.52 -19.86
CA THR A 236 -19.29 8.95 -19.44
C THR A 236 -18.21 10.02 -19.44
N ILE A 237 -17.32 9.94 -18.46
CA ILE A 237 -16.12 10.77 -18.37
C ILE A 237 -14.94 9.89 -18.77
N PRO A 238 -14.13 10.27 -19.77
CA PRO A 238 -12.92 9.51 -20.09
C PRO A 238 -11.97 9.52 -18.90
N MET A 239 -11.26 8.41 -18.69
CA MET A 239 -10.24 8.31 -17.64
C MET A 239 -8.85 8.19 -18.26
N ALA A 240 -7.85 8.74 -17.58
CA ALA A 240 -6.46 8.40 -17.85
C ALA A 240 -6.23 6.89 -17.65
N PRO A 241 -5.18 6.29 -18.26
CA PRO A 241 -4.81 4.91 -17.99
C PRO A 241 -4.63 4.65 -16.49
N VAL A 242 -5.20 3.54 -15.99
CA VAL A 242 -5.14 3.17 -14.57
C VAL A 242 -4.43 1.83 -14.41
N SER A 243 -3.54 1.75 -13.42
CA SER A 243 -2.94 0.49 -12.98
C SER A 243 -2.91 0.38 -11.46
N PHE A 244 -2.90 -0.86 -10.96
CA PHE A 244 -2.77 -1.16 -9.54
C PHE A 244 -1.64 -2.16 -9.33
N ALA A 245 -0.87 -1.96 -8.26
CA ALA A 245 0.17 -2.88 -7.81
C ALA A 245 -0.09 -3.32 -6.37
N CYS A 246 0.02 -4.63 -6.11
CA CYS A 246 -0.01 -5.16 -4.76
C CYS A 246 1.42 -5.15 -4.19
N GLY A 247 1.66 -4.38 -3.12
CA GLY A 247 2.97 -4.32 -2.49
C GLY A 247 3.11 -3.24 -1.42
N SER A 248 4.17 -3.33 -0.63
CA SER A 248 4.54 -2.30 0.34
C SER A 248 5.40 -1.23 -0.33
N PHE A 249 5.09 0.04 -0.12
CA PHE A 249 5.98 1.13 -0.51
C PHE A 249 7.33 1.11 0.23
N GLU A 250 7.43 0.43 1.38
CA GLU A 250 8.71 0.25 2.08
C GLU A 250 9.62 -0.72 1.34
N SER A 251 9.06 -1.57 0.47
CA SER A 251 9.84 -2.45 -0.39
C SER A 251 10.54 -1.61 -1.47
N PRO A 252 11.88 -1.70 -1.60
CA PRO A 252 12.61 -0.98 -2.66
C PRO A 252 12.30 -1.50 -4.07
N TYR A 253 11.54 -2.59 -4.19
CA TYR A 253 11.14 -3.20 -5.45
C TYR A 253 9.77 -2.73 -5.94
N VAL A 254 9.00 -2.03 -5.09
CA VAL A 254 7.78 -1.35 -5.52
C VAL A 254 8.16 -0.02 -6.16
N TYR A 255 7.99 0.06 -7.47
CA TYR A 255 8.47 1.19 -8.26
C TYR A 255 7.44 2.32 -8.35
N ILE A 256 7.81 3.49 -7.82
CA ILE A 256 7.06 4.76 -7.93
C ILE A 256 7.93 5.88 -8.49
N GLY A 257 9.11 5.57 -9.02
CA GLY A 257 10.11 6.58 -9.37
C GLY A 257 9.79 7.45 -10.59
N ASP A 258 8.83 7.00 -11.41
CA ASP A 258 8.31 7.74 -12.55
C ASP A 258 7.21 8.75 -12.19
N ALA A 259 6.78 8.80 -10.91
CA ALA A 259 5.74 9.70 -10.43
C ALA A 259 6.14 11.18 -10.50
N ASP A 260 5.21 12.01 -10.96
CA ASP A 260 5.29 13.48 -10.88
C ASP A 260 4.61 13.99 -9.61
N ILE A 261 3.58 13.29 -9.18
CA ILE A 261 2.80 13.59 -8.00
C ILE A 261 2.45 12.29 -7.27
N VAL A 262 2.72 12.26 -5.97
CA VAL A 262 2.40 11.16 -5.07
C VAL A 262 1.39 11.66 -4.04
N PHE A 263 0.31 10.93 -3.83
CA PHE A 263 -0.64 11.16 -2.75
C PHE A 263 -0.58 10.02 -1.74
N VAL A 264 -0.68 10.34 -0.46
CA VAL A 264 -0.71 9.38 0.64
C VAL A 264 -1.71 9.84 1.70
N PHE A 265 -2.75 9.03 1.94
CA PHE A 265 -3.65 9.27 3.06
C PHE A 265 -3.03 8.74 4.37
N SER A 266 -2.24 9.58 5.03
CA SER A 266 -1.31 9.17 6.10
C SER A 266 -1.86 9.27 7.52
N SER A 267 -3.15 9.54 7.71
CA SER A 267 -3.77 9.83 9.02
C SER A 267 -3.68 8.69 10.05
N CYS A 268 -3.41 7.45 9.60
CA CYS A 268 -3.18 6.30 10.49
C CYS A 268 -1.73 5.79 10.47
N MET A 269 -0.81 6.50 9.81
CA MET A 269 0.60 6.12 9.74
C MET A 269 1.37 6.63 10.95
N GLY A 270 1.97 5.72 11.71
CA GLY A 270 2.89 6.09 12.79
C GLY A 270 4.22 6.65 12.26
N HIS A 271 4.98 7.33 13.12
CA HIS A 271 6.24 7.98 12.74
C HIS A 271 7.23 7.07 12.00
N GLY A 272 7.42 5.82 12.47
CA GLY A 272 8.34 4.90 11.78
C GLY A 272 7.91 4.55 10.35
N LEU A 273 6.59 4.51 10.09
CA LEU A 273 6.08 4.27 8.74
C LEU A 273 6.21 5.51 7.84
N LEU A 274 6.06 6.71 8.42
CA LEU A 274 6.34 7.98 7.74
C LEU A 274 7.83 8.12 7.40
N ASP A 275 8.72 7.65 8.28
CA ASP A 275 10.16 7.56 8.00
C ASP A 275 10.43 6.62 6.83
N GLY A 276 9.82 5.43 6.83
CA GLY A 276 9.90 4.47 5.72
C GLY A 276 9.37 5.03 4.40
N LEU A 277 8.27 5.77 4.45
CA LEU A 277 7.67 6.44 3.29
C LEU A 277 8.60 7.52 2.72
N ALA A 278 9.12 8.40 3.57
CA ALA A 278 10.05 9.45 3.15
C ALA A 278 11.35 8.86 2.57
N GLN A 279 11.86 7.77 3.16
CA GLN A 279 12.99 7.03 2.59
C GLN A 279 12.65 6.40 1.23
N SER A 280 11.47 5.81 1.07
CA SER A 280 11.04 5.24 -0.21
C SER A 280 10.97 6.30 -1.31
N ILE A 281 10.39 7.46 -1.00
CA ILE A 281 10.34 8.62 -1.91
C ILE A 281 11.75 9.16 -2.20
N GLY A 282 12.56 9.37 -1.17
CA GLY A 282 13.95 9.83 -1.30
C GLY A 282 14.85 8.84 -2.06
N ARG A 283 14.49 7.55 -2.06
CA ARG A 283 15.19 6.51 -2.84
C ARG A 283 14.78 6.53 -4.31
N SER A 284 13.47 6.66 -4.56
CA SER A 284 12.89 6.29 -5.86
C SER A 284 12.38 7.46 -6.68
N CYS A 285 11.88 8.56 -6.09
CA CYS A 285 11.26 9.63 -6.86
C CYS A 285 12.30 10.60 -7.42
N LYS A 286 12.05 11.13 -8.63
CA LYS A 286 12.89 12.16 -9.26
C LYS A 286 12.85 13.49 -8.47
N PRO A 287 13.95 14.26 -8.46
CA PRO A 287 13.90 15.64 -8.00
C PRO A 287 12.83 16.45 -8.75
N GLY A 288 12.04 17.22 -8.01
CA GLY A 288 10.89 17.96 -8.52
C GLY A 288 9.54 17.28 -8.29
N THR A 289 9.48 15.96 -8.05
CA THR A 289 8.23 15.25 -7.69
C THR A 289 7.58 15.91 -6.48
N LEU A 290 6.26 16.09 -6.54
CA LEU A 290 5.46 16.55 -5.42
C LEU A 290 4.87 15.39 -4.64
N VAL A 291 4.78 15.54 -3.32
CA VAL A 291 4.25 14.52 -2.42
C VAL A 291 3.26 15.16 -1.47
N ILE A 292 2.02 14.67 -1.49
CA ILE A 292 0.93 15.13 -0.65
C ILE A 292 0.69 14.08 0.44
N THR A 293 0.88 14.46 1.69
CA THR A 293 0.51 13.64 2.86
C THR A 293 -0.56 14.36 3.69
N THR A 294 -1.34 13.61 4.46
CA THR A 294 -2.43 14.15 5.29
C THR A 294 -2.16 13.93 6.79
N ASP A 295 -2.50 14.95 7.58
CA ASP A 295 -2.38 15.09 9.03
C ASP A 295 -0.97 14.97 9.62
N TYR A 296 -0.05 14.33 8.91
CA TYR A 296 1.34 14.19 9.31
C TYR A 296 2.29 14.59 8.18
N MET A 297 3.28 15.40 8.55
CA MET A 297 4.36 15.84 7.69
C MET A 297 5.43 14.75 7.56
N LEU A 298 6.09 14.68 6.41
CA LEU A 298 7.22 13.77 6.21
C LEU A 298 8.51 14.32 6.86
N PRO A 299 9.42 13.44 7.31
CA PRO A 299 10.80 13.82 7.56
C PRO A 299 11.42 14.47 6.32
N LEU A 300 12.04 15.63 6.51
CA LEU A 300 12.56 16.42 5.39
C LEU A 300 13.95 15.96 4.91
N GLU A 301 14.69 15.24 5.73
CA GLU A 301 15.99 14.68 5.33
C GLU A 301 16.36 13.51 6.24
N ALA A 302 17.02 12.51 5.66
CA ALA A 302 17.70 11.46 6.39
C ALA A 302 18.68 10.72 5.47
N ASP A 303 19.46 9.81 6.06
CA ASP A 303 20.26 8.85 5.33
C ASP A 303 19.49 7.53 5.17
N ILE A 304 19.47 7.02 3.95
CA ILE A 304 18.90 5.74 3.58
C ILE A 304 20.01 4.69 3.70
N ALA A 305 19.82 3.73 4.60
CA ALA A 305 20.74 2.62 4.75
C ALA A 305 20.77 1.73 3.48
N ALA A 306 21.93 1.12 3.22
CA ALA A 306 22.06 0.10 2.20
C ALA A 306 21.18 -1.11 2.54
N VAL A 307 20.53 -1.66 1.51
CA VAL A 307 19.80 -2.92 1.65
C VAL A 307 20.80 -4.06 1.77
N GLU A 308 20.68 -4.86 2.83
CA GLU A 308 21.55 -6.01 3.03
C GLU A 308 21.43 -6.97 1.84
N ASP A 309 22.56 -7.33 1.25
CA ASP A 309 22.72 -8.23 0.11
C ASP A 309 22.19 -7.76 -1.27
N ASP A 310 21.81 -6.48 -1.42
CA ASP A 310 21.48 -5.92 -2.75
C ASP A 310 22.10 -4.52 -2.95
N ASP A 311 23.27 -4.51 -3.58
CA ASP A 311 24.04 -3.29 -3.91
C ASP A 311 23.43 -2.50 -5.08
N ARG A 312 22.42 -3.05 -5.77
CA ARG A 312 21.67 -2.36 -6.82
C ARG A 312 20.67 -1.37 -6.25
N VAL A 313 20.21 -1.61 -5.02
CA VAL A 313 19.28 -0.69 -4.33
C VAL A 313 20.08 0.50 -3.81
N PRO A 314 19.80 1.73 -4.27
CA PRO A 314 20.63 2.86 -3.89
C PRO A 314 20.42 3.24 -2.41
N SER A 315 21.52 3.68 -1.81
CA SER A 315 21.61 4.16 -0.43
C SER A 315 22.33 5.51 -0.39
N GLY A 316 22.03 6.31 0.63
CA GLY A 316 22.59 7.66 0.77
C GLY A 316 21.57 8.66 1.27
N ARG A 317 21.94 9.94 1.23
CA ARG A 317 21.11 11.03 1.72
C ARG A 317 20.01 11.42 0.73
N TYR A 318 18.83 11.74 1.26
CA TYR A 318 17.79 12.45 0.51
C TYR A 318 17.40 13.74 1.20
N ARG A 319 16.72 14.63 0.47
CA ARG A 319 16.16 15.87 1.00
C ARG A 319 14.84 16.22 0.31
N LEU A 320 13.84 16.50 1.13
CA LEU A 320 12.54 17.04 0.76
C LEU A 320 12.43 18.49 1.24
N GLU A 321 11.56 19.25 0.60
CA GLU A 321 11.19 20.62 0.98
C GLU A 321 9.69 20.64 1.24
N LEU A 322 9.25 21.13 2.40
CA LEU A 322 7.84 21.46 2.59
C LEU A 322 7.53 22.74 1.80
N VAL A 323 6.66 22.63 0.79
CA VAL A 323 6.30 23.73 -0.11
C VAL A 323 5.06 24.46 0.39
N GLU A 324 4.06 23.73 0.86
CA GLU A 324 2.77 24.29 1.26
C GLU A 324 2.10 23.41 2.31
N THR A 325 1.33 24.06 3.18
CA THR A 325 0.40 23.41 4.11
C THR A 325 -1.00 23.91 3.79
N VAL A 326 -1.93 22.98 3.54
CA VAL A 326 -3.30 23.31 3.15
C VAL A 326 -4.26 22.70 4.15
N GLU A 327 -5.16 23.50 4.71
CA GLU A 327 -6.25 23.00 5.54
C GLU A 327 -7.48 22.74 4.68
N GLY A 328 -8.21 21.67 4.98
CA GLY A 328 -9.44 21.34 4.29
C GLY A 328 -10.35 20.46 5.15
N TRP A 329 -11.53 20.15 4.63
CA TRP A 329 -12.47 19.28 5.31
C TRP A 329 -12.20 17.82 4.97
N CYS A 330 -12.14 16.98 5.99
CA CYS A 330 -12.17 15.53 5.90
C CYS A 330 -13.18 14.98 6.89
N TRP A 331 -14.31 14.49 6.38
CA TRP A 331 -15.38 13.96 7.21
C TRP A 331 -14.93 12.76 8.06
N LEU A 332 -13.98 11.95 7.55
CA LEU A 332 -13.49 10.76 8.24
C LEU A 332 -12.72 11.09 9.52
N THR A 333 -12.00 12.22 9.54
CA THR A 333 -11.28 12.71 10.73
C THR A 333 -12.18 13.52 11.67
N GLY A 334 -13.48 13.65 11.34
CA GLY A 334 -14.45 14.40 12.12
C GLY A 334 -14.38 15.91 11.93
N GLY A 335 -13.81 16.41 10.83
CA GLY A 335 -13.82 17.84 10.52
C GLY A 335 -12.64 18.29 9.69
N ALA A 336 -11.77 19.13 10.26
CA ALA A 336 -10.60 19.64 9.56
C ALA A 336 -9.51 18.56 9.44
N SER A 337 -8.81 18.56 8.31
CA SER A 337 -7.59 17.80 8.06
C SER A 337 -6.56 18.72 7.41
N THR A 338 -5.28 18.43 7.64
CA THR A 338 -4.18 19.22 7.12
C THR A 338 -3.41 18.42 6.09
N ALA A 339 -3.29 18.93 4.87
CA ALA A 339 -2.41 18.35 3.86
C ALA A 339 -1.06 19.07 3.86
N TYR A 340 0.01 18.30 3.73
CA TYR A 340 1.38 18.79 3.60
C TYR A 340 1.88 18.44 2.19
N ILE A 341 2.25 19.46 1.41
CA ILE A 341 2.79 19.29 0.06
C ILE A 341 4.30 19.47 0.13
N HIS A 342 5.03 18.41 -0.18
CA HIS A 342 6.48 18.38 -0.21
C HIS A 342 6.98 18.33 -1.65
N ARG A 343 8.19 18.80 -1.89
CA ARG A 343 8.92 18.63 -3.14
C ARG A 343 10.20 17.85 -2.88
N VAL A 344 10.49 16.85 -3.71
CA VAL A 344 11.77 16.15 -3.70
C VAL A 344 12.86 17.12 -4.20
N LYS A 345 13.85 17.44 -3.38
CA LYS A 345 14.99 18.31 -3.76
C LYS A 345 16.22 17.51 -4.14
N GLU A 346 16.50 16.49 -3.34
CA GLU A 346 17.61 15.56 -3.55
C GLU A 346 17.09 14.15 -3.30
N SER A 347 17.38 13.25 -4.23
CA SER A 347 17.02 11.85 -4.11
C SER A 347 18.09 10.98 -4.75
N LEU A 348 17.98 9.68 -4.53
CA LEU A 348 18.87 8.69 -5.10
C LEU A 348 18.40 8.15 -6.46
N TRP A 349 17.37 8.76 -7.03
CA TRP A 349 16.80 8.37 -8.33
C TRP A 349 17.82 8.56 -9.45
N ARG A 350 17.74 7.68 -10.45
CA ARG A 350 18.53 7.76 -11.68
C ARG A 350 17.63 7.56 -12.88
N GLU A 351 17.93 8.23 -13.97
CA GLU A 351 17.12 8.20 -15.20
C GLU A 351 17.06 6.80 -15.84
N ASP A 352 18.12 6.00 -15.67
CA ASP A 352 18.19 4.62 -16.11
C ASP A 352 17.58 3.62 -15.11
N GLN A 353 17.15 4.09 -13.94
CA GLN A 353 16.57 3.25 -12.90
C GLN A 353 15.06 3.05 -13.15
N GLY A 354 14.75 1.97 -13.85
CA GLY A 354 13.40 1.42 -13.94
C GLY A 354 13.02 0.56 -12.71
N PRO A 355 11.91 -0.18 -12.81
CA PRO A 355 11.52 -1.17 -11.81
C PRO A 355 12.64 -2.18 -11.55
N LEU A 356 12.97 -2.39 -10.27
CA LEU A 356 13.93 -3.40 -9.86
C LEU A 356 13.19 -4.71 -9.55
N ALA A 357 13.58 -5.79 -10.21
CA ALA A 357 13.15 -7.12 -9.80
C ALA A 357 13.84 -7.50 -8.48
N GLU A 358 13.04 -7.96 -7.52
CA GLU A 358 13.55 -8.55 -6.29
C GLU A 358 14.50 -9.70 -6.65
N ARG A 359 15.69 -9.70 -6.04
CA ARG A 359 16.65 -10.76 -6.28
C ARG A 359 16.08 -12.05 -5.69
N GLU A 360 15.89 -13.06 -6.54
CA GLU A 360 15.70 -14.41 -6.03
C GLU A 360 16.95 -14.81 -5.24
N LEU A 361 16.80 -14.86 -3.93
CA LEU A 361 17.86 -15.34 -3.06
C LEU A 361 18.09 -16.81 -3.34
N SER A 362 19.36 -17.19 -3.38
CA SER A 362 19.69 -18.61 -3.31
C SER A 362 19.06 -19.19 -2.05
N LEU A 363 18.71 -20.46 -2.11
CA LEU A 363 18.18 -21.10 -0.92
C LEU A 363 19.17 -20.98 0.25
N GLU A 364 20.46 -21.18 0.01
CA GLU A 364 21.51 -21.06 1.01
C GLU A 364 21.43 -19.70 1.74
N ASP A 365 21.18 -18.62 1.00
CA ASP A 365 21.05 -17.28 1.56
C ASP A 365 19.72 -17.11 2.33
N ARG A 366 18.61 -17.67 1.83
CA ARG A 366 17.33 -17.70 2.59
C ARG A 366 17.50 -18.43 3.92
N ALA A 367 18.12 -19.60 3.90
CA ALA A 367 18.39 -20.39 5.10
C ALA A 367 19.31 -19.64 6.08
N PHE A 368 20.34 -18.97 5.55
CA PHE A 368 21.25 -18.14 6.36
C PHE A 368 20.53 -16.96 7.02
N ARG A 369 19.64 -16.27 6.31
CA ARG A 369 18.82 -15.17 6.86
C ARG A 369 17.93 -15.63 8.00
N VAL A 370 17.24 -16.77 7.82
CA VAL A 370 16.39 -17.34 8.89
C VAL A 370 17.23 -17.70 10.12
N ALA A 371 18.40 -18.29 9.93
CA ALA A 371 19.31 -18.61 11.04
C ALA A 371 19.79 -17.33 11.77
N ARG A 372 20.16 -16.27 11.05
CA ARG A 372 20.54 -14.97 11.62
C ARG A 372 19.39 -14.32 12.40
N ALA A 373 18.18 -14.32 11.84
CA ALA A 373 17.00 -13.78 12.51
C ALA A 373 16.69 -14.53 13.80
N MET A 374 16.86 -15.86 13.82
CA MET A 374 16.78 -16.66 15.05
C MET A 374 17.82 -16.23 16.08
N GLU A 375 19.08 -16.04 15.68
CA GLU A 375 20.17 -15.68 16.59
C GLU A 375 19.97 -14.30 17.23
N LYS A 376 19.37 -13.36 16.48
CA LYS A 376 19.03 -12.03 16.97
C LYS A 376 17.73 -12.00 17.79
N GLY A 377 16.97 -13.10 17.82
CA GLY A 377 15.65 -13.13 18.48
C GLY A 377 14.57 -12.35 17.72
N GLU A 378 14.76 -12.14 16.42
CA GLU A 378 13.84 -11.39 15.56
C GLU A 378 12.68 -12.26 15.05
N LEU A 379 12.78 -13.59 15.14
CA LEU A 379 11.65 -14.47 14.85
C LEU A 379 10.63 -14.42 15.99
N GLY A 380 9.35 -14.22 15.66
CA GLY A 380 8.27 -14.05 16.63
C GLY A 380 8.02 -15.27 17.54
N ASP A 381 8.34 -16.48 17.09
CA ASP A 381 8.35 -17.68 17.93
C ASP A 381 9.48 -18.64 17.48
N PRO A 382 10.71 -18.46 18.00
CA PRO A 382 11.85 -19.32 17.65
C PRO A 382 11.62 -20.79 18.03
N GLN A 383 10.79 -21.06 19.04
CA GLN A 383 10.46 -22.41 19.46
C GLN A 383 9.50 -23.09 18.50
N ALA A 384 8.42 -22.42 18.07
CA ALA A 384 7.52 -22.97 17.05
C ALA A 384 8.26 -23.23 15.74
N PHE A 385 9.15 -22.32 15.34
CA PHE A 385 9.99 -22.53 14.17
C PHE A 385 10.93 -23.74 14.34
N ALA A 386 11.62 -23.85 15.48
CA ALA A 386 12.48 -24.99 15.78
C ALA A 386 11.70 -26.31 15.84
N ARG A 387 10.47 -26.31 16.39
CA ARG A 387 9.54 -27.46 16.37
C ARG A 387 9.14 -27.82 14.94
N GLY A 388 8.84 -26.83 14.09
CA GLY A 388 8.54 -27.04 12.68
C GLY A 388 9.70 -27.70 11.92
N ILE A 389 10.93 -27.23 12.13
CA ILE A 389 12.14 -27.89 11.60
C ILE A 389 12.26 -29.31 12.14
N HIS A 390 12.16 -29.50 13.45
CA HIS A 390 12.29 -30.80 14.10
C HIS A 390 11.31 -31.82 13.50
N ASN A 391 10.03 -31.46 13.44
CA ASN A 391 8.97 -32.34 12.94
C ASN A 391 9.21 -32.74 11.48
N ASN A 392 9.65 -31.81 10.63
CA ASN A 392 10.00 -32.12 9.26
C ASN A 392 11.24 -33.03 9.15
N MET A 393 12.27 -32.79 9.96
CA MET A 393 13.46 -33.66 10.01
C MET A 393 13.09 -35.09 10.45
N VAL A 394 12.21 -35.23 11.44
CA VAL A 394 11.67 -36.53 11.88
C VAL A 394 10.88 -37.20 10.76
N PHE A 395 9.95 -36.47 10.12
CA PHE A 395 9.11 -36.99 9.04
C PHE A 395 9.95 -37.52 7.87
N HIS A 396 11.06 -36.86 7.55
CA HIS A 396 11.97 -37.26 6.48
C HIS A 396 13.07 -38.25 6.92
N GLY A 397 13.05 -38.74 8.16
CA GLY A 397 14.00 -39.74 8.65
C GLY A 397 15.44 -39.24 8.77
N ILE A 398 15.64 -37.93 8.97
CA ILE A 398 16.98 -37.37 9.21
C ILE A 398 17.49 -37.88 10.57
N PRO A 399 18.77 -38.25 10.73
CA PRO A 399 19.27 -38.76 12.01
C PRO A 399 19.12 -37.75 13.15
N GLU A 400 18.71 -38.23 14.33
CA GLU A 400 18.40 -37.41 15.52
C GLU A 400 19.51 -36.45 15.95
N ARG A 401 20.78 -36.81 15.71
CA ARG A 401 21.94 -35.94 15.99
C ARG A 401 21.92 -34.60 15.25
N PHE A 402 21.09 -34.46 14.22
CA PHE A 402 20.93 -33.22 13.46
C PHE A 402 19.71 -32.39 13.89
N TYR A 403 18.83 -32.94 14.72
CA TYR A 403 17.63 -32.22 15.14
C TYR A 403 17.99 -30.95 15.93
N PRO A 404 17.23 -29.85 15.76
CA PRO A 404 17.36 -28.72 16.67
C PRO A 404 17.00 -29.20 18.09
N ARG A 405 17.81 -28.82 19.07
CA ARG A 405 17.47 -29.02 20.48
C ARG A 405 16.30 -28.11 20.81
N LEU A 406 15.19 -28.71 21.22
CA LEU A 406 14.03 -28.00 21.72
C LEU A 406 14.25 -27.83 23.22
N ASP A 407 14.27 -26.58 23.70
CA ASP A 407 14.28 -26.31 25.13
C ASP A 407 12.88 -26.70 25.67
N THR A 408 12.85 -27.72 26.54
CA THR A 408 11.64 -28.25 27.19
C THR A 408 11.13 -27.35 28.30
#